data_AF-A0A8H5HE88-F1
#
_entry.id   AF-A0A8H5HE88-F1
#
_cell.length_a   1.000
_cell.length_b   1.000
_cell.length_c   1.000
_cell.angle_alpha   90.00
_cell.angle_beta   90.00
_cell.angle_gamma   90.00
#
_symmetry.space_group_name_H-M   'P 1'
#
loop_
_entity.id
_entity.type
_entity.pdbx_description
1 polymer ?
#
loop_
_entity_poly.entity_id
_entity_poly.type
_entity_poly.pdbx_seq_one_letter_code
_entity_poly.pdbx_strand_id
1 'polypeptide(L)'
;MALSDIKEEGDIFKELNQKRNSTKDCEAELRRQEYALKAYCSRRQAEEMSSGLLNMVSEDFDDDEEDELEIPYPVFAVSTRDYLILNKRIRGEVACFLDVAGTRIPELQTHCRRLPRLARQEYAQSALEALKRTTRSMAQALETFERNDADRCSLANLWASKPTLRGKRLSLRANLRQQSKKSSDATADKLKHHFRQGLDEICASAAKLAISEAPRITDEIIKPLQWQRLRAAFRRQGAYGEVDINMSFTEPFFSTIANSWRATLDKDVFPEISEGLQKVIKDILDEGIDSCQSVSFKDITKARAALALEEANSALRNLQLRVKLHLDKEQKKISRSIRTQIQEKLEDAYREALEFTGRGSVRVQKGYFTDFVEQEKKKMFEGLIGFVIGGLDELAESAGETVQEALTLLVNRVSAAVNTIPLARLIENLRLEIHDEMSLLWKENTEQTRESIKLRESIEQLHEELEDRYQESLEWDSEEA
;
A
#
# COMPACT_ATOMS: atom_id res chain seq x y z
N MET A 1 24.88 91.17 8.98
CA MET A 1 25.78 90.07 8.59
C MET A 1 25.50 88.82 9.41
N ALA A 2 25.67 88.78 10.74
CA ALA A 2 25.46 87.53 11.50
C ALA A 2 24.08 86.83 11.38
N LEU A 3 22.98 87.55 11.08
CA LEU A 3 21.64 86.95 10.92
C LEU A 3 21.33 86.43 9.51
N SER A 4 22.06 86.87 8.46
CA SER A 4 21.91 86.29 7.11
C SER A 4 22.60 84.94 7.03
N ASP A 5 23.78 84.83 7.65
CA ASP A 5 24.62 83.63 7.61
C ASP A 5 23.92 82.46 8.33
N ILE A 6 23.21 82.72 9.44
CA ILE A 6 22.41 81.71 10.16
C ILE A 6 21.22 81.20 9.32
N LYS A 7 20.62 82.04 8.47
CA LYS A 7 19.54 81.61 7.58
C LYS A 7 20.06 80.74 6.45
N GLU A 8 21.18 81.11 5.84
CA GLU A 8 21.82 80.30 4.80
C GLU A 8 22.25 78.92 5.32
N GLU A 9 22.83 78.86 6.53
CA GLU A 9 23.16 77.57 7.17
C GLU A 9 21.91 76.70 7.43
N GLY A 10 20.79 77.32 7.85
CA GLY A 10 19.53 76.61 8.09
C GLY A 10 18.90 76.03 6.83
N ASP A 11 19.01 76.73 5.70
CA ASP A 11 18.49 76.27 4.41
C ASP A 11 19.36 75.16 3.80
N ILE A 12 20.69 75.26 3.94
CA ILE A 12 21.63 74.18 3.58
C ILE A 12 21.34 72.90 4.38
N PHE A 13 21.05 73.01 5.68
CA PHE A 13 20.73 71.85 6.51
C PHE A 13 19.41 71.18 6.09
N LYS A 14 18.38 71.97 5.72
CA LYS A 14 17.12 71.44 5.19
C LYS A 14 17.33 70.72 3.86
N GLU A 15 18.10 71.30 2.94
CA GLU A 15 18.41 70.68 1.64
C GLU A 15 19.19 69.36 1.82
N LEU A 16 20.18 69.34 2.72
CA LEU A 16 20.93 68.13 3.08
C LEU A 16 20.02 67.04 3.65
N ASN A 17 19.10 67.40 4.55
CA ASN A 17 18.18 66.43 5.15
C ASN A 17 17.16 65.90 4.12
N GLN A 18 16.70 66.76 3.21
CA GLN A 18 15.85 66.36 2.09
C GLN A 18 16.58 65.39 1.15
N LYS A 19 17.81 65.71 0.74
CA LYS A 19 18.64 64.80 -0.08
C LYS A 19 18.92 63.49 0.64
N ARG A 20 19.22 63.51 1.94
CA ARG A 20 19.42 62.30 2.74
C ARG A 20 18.19 61.41 2.78
N ASN A 21 16.99 61.99 2.91
CA ASN A 21 15.75 61.23 2.87
C ASN A 21 15.49 60.67 1.48
N SER A 22 15.70 61.46 0.42
CA SER A 22 15.60 60.97 -0.96
C SER A 22 16.57 59.84 -1.26
N THR A 23 17.82 59.91 -0.77
CA THR A 23 18.80 58.81 -0.92
C THR A 23 18.33 57.55 -0.19
N LYS A 24 17.79 57.68 1.04
CA LYS A 24 17.23 56.54 1.78
C LYS A 24 16.05 55.89 1.06
N ASP A 25 15.17 56.69 0.48
CA ASP A 25 14.02 56.20 -0.28
C ASP A 25 14.48 55.48 -1.56
N CYS A 26 15.47 56.05 -2.28
CA CYS A 26 16.08 55.39 -3.44
C CYS A 26 16.78 54.08 -3.07
N GLU A 27 17.52 54.02 -1.95
CA GLU A 27 18.17 52.79 -1.46
C GLU A 27 17.13 51.72 -1.07
N ALA A 28 16.03 52.12 -0.43
CA ALA A 28 14.95 51.22 -0.08
C ALA A 28 14.27 50.63 -1.33
N GLU A 29 14.05 51.46 -2.35
CA GLU A 29 13.46 51.01 -3.61
C GLU A 29 14.41 50.11 -4.41
N LEU A 30 15.71 50.43 -4.46
CA LEU A 30 16.72 49.57 -5.09
C LEU A 30 16.75 48.19 -4.43
N ARG A 31 16.74 48.12 -3.09
CA ARG A 31 16.68 46.85 -2.36
C ARG A 31 15.41 46.06 -2.67
N ARG A 32 14.25 46.72 -2.83
CA ARG A 32 13.01 46.04 -3.25
C ARG A 32 13.13 45.45 -4.65
N GLN A 33 13.72 46.17 -5.59
CA GLN A 33 13.92 45.69 -6.96
C GLN A 33 14.92 44.54 -7.03
N GLU A 34 16.05 44.64 -6.32
CA GLU A 34 17.03 43.54 -6.20
C GLU A 34 16.39 42.29 -5.59
N TYR A 35 15.55 42.48 -4.58
CA TYR A 35 14.80 41.38 -3.97
C TYR A 35 13.81 40.76 -4.96
N ALA A 36 13.01 41.58 -5.65
CA ALA A 36 12.03 41.11 -6.63
C ALA A 36 12.71 40.33 -7.78
N LEU A 37 13.89 40.78 -8.21
CA LEU A 37 14.68 40.08 -9.21
C LEU A 37 15.19 38.73 -8.69
N LYS A 38 15.74 38.68 -7.47
CA LYS A 38 16.15 37.41 -6.83
C LYS A 38 14.99 36.43 -6.71
N ALA A 39 13.82 36.92 -6.29
CA ALA A 39 12.61 36.11 -6.18
C ALA A 39 12.14 35.56 -7.53
N TYR A 40 12.16 36.39 -8.57
CA TYR A 40 11.85 35.96 -9.93
C TYR A 40 12.82 34.87 -10.41
N CYS A 41 14.13 35.07 -10.23
CA CYS A 41 15.15 34.09 -10.63
C CYS A 41 15.01 32.77 -9.86
N SER A 42 14.80 32.81 -8.54
CA SER A 42 14.59 31.61 -7.73
C SER A 42 13.32 30.87 -8.12
N ARG A 43 12.22 31.57 -8.43
CA ARG A 43 10.99 30.95 -8.92
C ARG A 43 11.20 30.26 -10.26
N ARG A 44 11.88 30.94 -11.19
CA ARG A 44 12.18 30.39 -12.52
C ARG A 44 13.11 29.17 -12.44
N GLN A 45 14.14 29.22 -11.59
CA GLN A 45 15.03 28.09 -11.35
C GLN A 45 14.29 26.91 -10.72
N ALA A 46 13.35 27.17 -9.81
CA ALA A 46 12.50 26.14 -9.22
C ALA A 46 11.57 25.49 -10.25
N GLU A 47 11.02 26.26 -11.18
CA GLU A 47 10.21 25.76 -12.30
C GLU A 47 11.05 24.91 -13.27
N GLU A 48 12.20 25.42 -13.72
CA GLU A 48 13.11 24.71 -14.63
C GLU A 48 13.64 23.42 -13.99
N MET A 49 13.98 23.43 -12.70
CA MET A 49 14.40 22.24 -11.95
C MET A 49 13.26 21.24 -11.79
N SER A 50 12.05 21.71 -11.50
CA SER A 50 10.86 20.86 -11.39
C SER A 50 10.57 20.16 -12.73
N SER A 51 10.56 20.90 -13.84
CA SER A 51 10.38 20.33 -15.18
C SER A 51 11.52 19.39 -15.58
N GLY A 52 12.78 19.75 -15.29
CA GLY A 52 13.93 18.91 -15.60
C GLY A 52 13.94 17.59 -14.81
N LEU A 53 13.57 17.63 -13.53
CA LEU A 53 13.40 16.42 -12.72
C LEU A 53 12.21 15.59 -13.22
N LEU A 54 11.11 16.22 -13.60
CA LEU A 54 9.95 15.51 -14.14
C LEU A 54 10.30 14.78 -15.44
N ASN A 55 11.07 15.41 -16.33
CA ASN A 55 11.56 14.77 -17.55
C ASN A 55 12.52 13.62 -17.25
N MET A 56 13.49 13.79 -16.33
CA MET A 56 14.39 12.69 -15.93
C MET A 56 13.62 11.51 -15.34
N VAL A 57 12.63 11.80 -14.50
CA VAL A 57 11.77 10.78 -13.90
C VAL A 57 10.95 10.07 -14.98
N SER A 58 10.36 10.79 -15.92
CA SER A 58 9.63 10.21 -17.05
C SER A 58 10.52 9.32 -17.93
N GLU A 59 11.73 9.78 -18.27
CA GLU A 59 12.69 9.01 -19.07
C GLU A 59 13.11 7.69 -18.38
N ASP A 60 13.24 7.69 -17.04
CA ASP A 60 13.54 6.48 -16.25
C ASP A 60 12.35 5.50 -16.16
N PHE A 61 11.13 5.94 -16.50
CA PHE A 61 9.90 5.13 -16.43
C PHE A 61 9.37 4.68 -17.81
N ASP A 62 9.92 5.19 -18.92
CA ASP A 62 9.47 4.87 -20.29
C ASP A 62 9.89 3.46 -20.79
N ASP A 63 10.70 2.70 -20.02
CA ASP A 63 11.12 1.33 -20.38
C ASP A 63 10.13 0.24 -19.92
N ASP A 64 9.11 0.55 -19.11
CA ASP A 64 8.07 -0.39 -18.68
C ASP A 64 6.72 -0.07 -19.37
N GLU A 65 6.44 -0.76 -20.47
CA GLU A 65 5.18 -0.68 -21.24
C GLU A 65 3.90 -0.82 -20.37
N GLU A 66 2.95 0.09 -20.62
CA GLU A 66 1.48 -0.07 -20.48
C GLU A 66 0.88 -0.27 -19.08
N ASP A 67 1.12 0.66 -18.14
CA ASP A 67 0.09 1.00 -17.14
C ASP A 67 -0.19 2.51 -17.18
N GLU A 68 -1.32 2.83 -17.80
CA GLU A 68 -1.92 4.14 -18.06
C GLU A 68 -2.38 4.86 -16.76
N LEU A 69 -1.57 4.85 -15.71
CA LEU A 69 -1.76 5.72 -14.56
C LEU A 69 -0.85 6.93 -14.71
N GLU A 70 -1.28 7.87 -15.56
CA GLU A 70 -0.87 9.27 -15.57
C GLU A 70 -1.19 9.90 -14.19
N ILE A 71 -0.45 9.52 -13.16
CA ILE A 71 -0.36 10.34 -11.95
C ILE A 71 0.95 11.10 -12.12
N PRO A 72 0.94 12.31 -12.71
CA PRO A 72 2.14 13.13 -12.79
C PRO A 72 2.63 13.33 -11.36
N TYR A 73 3.78 12.74 -11.03
CA TYR A 73 4.41 12.90 -9.73
C TYR A 73 4.74 14.39 -9.56
N PRO A 74 4.01 15.14 -8.72
CA PRO A 74 4.22 16.57 -8.68
C PRO A 74 5.53 16.86 -7.96
N VAL A 75 6.46 17.51 -8.66
CA VAL A 75 7.76 17.91 -8.11
C VAL A 75 7.64 19.29 -7.47
N PHE A 76 7.66 19.35 -6.13
CA PHE A 76 7.62 20.60 -5.38
C PHE A 76 9.03 21.09 -5.05
N ALA A 77 9.53 22.07 -5.81
CA ALA A 77 10.75 22.79 -5.45
C ALA A 77 10.46 23.79 -4.30
N VAL A 78 10.70 23.36 -3.06
CA VAL A 78 10.32 24.09 -1.84
C VAL A 78 11.50 24.83 -1.17
N SER A 79 11.21 25.93 -0.48
CA SER A 79 12.17 26.62 0.40
C SER A 79 11.72 26.61 1.86
N THR A 80 12.23 25.63 2.61
CA THR A 80 11.94 25.47 4.05
C THR A 80 12.40 26.66 4.88
N ARG A 81 13.57 27.23 4.57
CA ARG A 81 14.12 28.36 5.32
C ARG A 81 13.25 29.59 5.20
N ASP A 82 12.87 29.96 3.97
CA ASP A 82 12.06 31.15 3.73
C ASP A 82 10.66 31.00 4.32
N TYR A 83 10.06 29.81 4.21
CA TYR A 83 8.77 29.52 4.84
C TYR A 83 8.82 29.70 6.37
N LEU A 84 9.89 29.26 7.04
CA LEU A 84 10.04 29.40 8.49
C LEU A 84 10.26 30.86 8.91
N ILE A 85 11.00 31.64 8.12
CA ILE A 85 11.23 33.07 8.38
C ILE A 85 9.93 33.87 8.14
N LEU A 86 9.24 33.64 7.01
CA LEU A 86 7.98 34.30 6.67
C LEU A 86 6.87 33.98 7.68
N ASN A 87 6.83 32.76 8.23
CA ASN A 87 5.94 32.38 9.33
C ASN A 87 6.43 32.81 10.72
N LYS A 88 7.48 33.62 10.81
CA LYS A 88 8.04 34.15 12.07
C LYS A 88 8.47 33.06 13.06
N ARG A 89 8.77 31.85 12.58
CA ARG A 89 9.25 30.74 13.43
C ARG A 89 10.75 30.83 13.68
N ILE A 90 11.49 31.43 12.77
CA ILE A 90 12.94 31.67 12.87
C ILE A 90 13.21 33.14 12.51
N ARG A 91 14.21 33.75 13.16
CA ARG A 91 14.68 35.11 12.81
C ARG A 91 15.68 35.04 11.64
N GLY A 92 15.54 35.95 10.69
CA GLY A 92 16.47 36.07 9.56
C GLY A 92 15.87 36.92 8.45
N GLU A 93 16.69 37.20 7.43
CA GLU A 93 16.21 37.77 6.17
C GLU A 93 15.82 36.64 5.22
N VAL A 94 14.70 36.84 4.52
CA VAL A 94 14.18 35.87 3.57
C VAL A 94 15.05 35.91 2.32
N ALA A 95 15.55 34.77 1.84
CA ALA A 95 16.55 34.75 0.79
C ALA A 95 15.93 34.92 -0.61
N CYS A 96 14.78 34.27 -0.84
CA CYS A 96 14.25 34.08 -2.19
C CYS A 96 12.76 34.42 -2.33
N PHE A 97 11.91 34.20 -1.33
CA PHE A 97 10.45 34.36 -1.50
C PHE A 97 9.85 35.51 -0.67
N LEU A 98 9.01 36.36 -1.30
CA LEU A 98 8.34 37.47 -0.59
C LEU A 98 7.13 37.03 0.24
N ASP A 99 6.53 35.90 -0.11
CA ASP A 99 5.31 35.40 0.48
C ASP A 99 5.38 33.89 0.77
N VAL A 100 4.50 33.44 1.65
CA VAL A 100 4.44 32.05 2.07
C VAL A 100 4.05 31.14 0.88
N ALA A 101 3.24 31.66 -0.05
CA ALA A 101 2.80 30.93 -1.25
C ALA A 101 3.98 30.57 -2.18
N GLY A 102 4.89 31.52 -2.41
CA GLY A 102 6.05 31.33 -3.29
C GLY A 102 7.00 30.23 -2.83
N THR A 103 7.00 29.89 -1.53
CA THR A 103 7.83 28.81 -0.99
C THR A 103 7.38 27.40 -1.39
N ARG A 104 6.18 27.27 -1.99
CA ARG A 104 5.52 26.00 -2.39
C ARG A 104 5.28 24.98 -1.27
N ILE A 105 5.63 25.30 -0.03
CA ILE A 105 5.34 24.45 1.14
C ILE A 105 3.83 24.31 1.39
N PRO A 106 2.98 25.34 1.26
CA PRO A 106 1.53 25.17 1.39
C PRO A 106 0.95 24.21 0.35
N GLU A 107 1.44 24.25 -0.89
CA GLU A 107 1.03 23.34 -1.96
C GLU A 107 1.46 21.90 -1.65
N LEU A 108 2.71 21.71 -1.21
CA LEU A 108 3.21 20.41 -0.74
C LEU A 108 2.37 19.87 0.42
N GLN A 109 2.04 20.70 1.42
CA GLN A 109 1.18 20.30 2.53
C GLN A 109 -0.21 19.90 2.05
N THR A 110 -0.79 20.66 1.13
CA THR A 110 -2.11 20.34 0.54
C THR A 110 -2.05 19.02 -0.22
N HIS A 111 -0.99 18.79 -1.00
CA HIS A 111 -0.75 17.54 -1.70
C HIS A 111 -0.61 16.36 -0.71
N CYS A 112 0.24 16.50 0.32
CA CYS A 112 0.42 15.49 1.35
C CYS A 112 -0.88 15.20 2.14
N ARG A 113 -1.76 16.19 2.33
CA ARG A 113 -3.09 15.99 2.92
C ARG A 113 -4.08 15.32 1.96
N ARG A 114 -3.94 15.57 0.65
CA ARG A 114 -4.77 14.97 -0.40
C ARG A 114 -4.41 13.50 -0.64
N LEU A 115 -3.13 13.14 -0.56
CA LEU A 115 -2.65 11.76 -0.79
C LEU A 115 -3.42 10.71 0.05
N PRO A 116 -3.56 10.84 1.37
CA PRO A 116 -4.33 9.89 2.16
C PRO A 116 -5.84 10.13 2.09
N ARG A 117 -6.34 11.19 1.42
CA ARG A 117 -7.76 11.54 1.45
C ARG A 117 -8.64 10.44 0.84
N LEU A 118 -8.21 9.84 -0.28
CA LEU A 118 -8.96 8.74 -0.90
C LEU A 118 -9.00 7.52 0.03
N ALA A 119 -7.85 7.08 0.54
CA ALA A 119 -7.77 5.97 1.49
C ALA A 119 -8.56 6.24 2.78
N ARG A 120 -8.52 7.46 3.32
CA ARG A 120 -9.31 7.88 4.50
C ARG A 120 -10.80 7.93 4.21
N GLN A 121 -11.19 8.36 3.00
CA GLN A 121 -12.59 8.40 2.58
C GLN A 121 -13.14 6.98 2.40
N GLU A 122 -12.42 6.09 1.74
CA GLU A 122 -12.77 4.67 1.61
C GLU A 122 -12.87 4.02 3.00
N TYR A 123 -11.91 4.31 3.89
CA TYR A 123 -11.95 3.84 5.27
C TYR A 123 -13.19 4.36 6.01
N ALA A 124 -13.46 5.66 5.96
CA ALA A 124 -14.60 6.28 6.64
C ALA A 124 -15.95 5.78 6.08
N GLN A 125 -16.04 5.55 4.76
CA GLN A 125 -17.22 4.95 4.12
C GLN A 125 -17.42 3.51 4.59
N SER A 126 -16.36 2.70 4.60
CA SER A 126 -16.38 1.33 5.10
C SER A 126 -16.79 1.27 6.58
N ALA A 127 -16.25 2.17 7.41
CA ALA A 127 -16.61 2.28 8.83
C ALA A 127 -18.07 2.72 9.03
N LEU A 128 -18.55 3.68 8.24
CA LEU A 128 -19.96 4.11 8.29
C LEU A 128 -20.91 2.99 7.85
N GLU A 129 -20.55 2.23 6.82
CA GLU A 129 -21.31 1.07 6.38
C GLU A 129 -21.30 -0.05 7.42
N ALA A 130 -20.17 -0.26 8.12
CA ALA A 130 -20.11 -1.16 9.26
C ALA A 130 -21.04 -0.69 10.39
N LEU A 131 -21.00 0.60 10.75
CA LEU A 131 -21.85 1.18 11.78
C LEU A 131 -23.34 1.03 11.43
N LYS A 132 -23.75 1.43 10.22
CA LYS A 132 -25.13 1.29 9.73
C LYS A 132 -25.61 -0.16 9.78
N ARG A 133 -24.75 -1.11 9.41
CA ARG A 133 -25.05 -2.55 9.49
C ARG A 133 -25.26 -2.99 10.93
N THR A 134 -24.38 -2.59 11.84
CA THR A 134 -24.50 -2.94 13.26
C THR A 134 -25.76 -2.34 13.88
N THR A 135 -26.05 -1.06 13.64
CA THR A 135 -27.26 -0.41 14.16
C THR A 135 -28.54 -1.03 13.60
N ARG A 136 -28.58 -1.37 12.31
CA ARG A 136 -29.73 -2.09 11.72
C ARG A 136 -29.90 -3.48 12.33
N SER A 137 -28.80 -4.19 12.57
CA SER A 137 -28.81 -5.49 13.26
C SER A 137 -29.35 -5.37 14.69
N MET A 138 -28.96 -4.32 15.42
CA MET A 138 -29.46 -4.00 16.77
C MET A 138 -30.95 -3.71 16.78
N ALA A 139 -31.43 -2.81 15.91
CA ALA A 139 -32.84 -2.46 15.81
C ALA A 139 -33.71 -3.69 15.53
N GLN A 140 -33.26 -4.57 14.63
CA GLN A 140 -33.95 -5.84 14.33
C GLN A 140 -33.88 -6.85 15.48
N ALA A 141 -32.80 -6.86 16.27
CA ALA A 141 -32.67 -7.74 17.43
C ALA A 141 -33.63 -7.33 18.56
N LEU A 142 -33.81 -6.02 18.76
CA LEU A 142 -34.77 -5.42 19.70
C LEU A 142 -36.21 -5.75 19.32
N GLU A 143 -36.59 -5.60 18.04
CA GLU A 143 -37.93 -5.91 17.55
C GLU A 143 -38.33 -7.39 17.68
N THR A 144 -37.38 -8.29 17.96
CA THR A 144 -37.57 -9.75 17.95
C THR A 144 -37.28 -10.42 19.29
N PHE A 145 -37.07 -9.65 20.37
CA PHE A 145 -36.45 -10.11 21.61
C PHE A 145 -37.26 -11.15 22.39
N GLU A 146 -38.57 -10.97 22.58
CA GLU A 146 -39.39 -11.85 23.42
C GLU A 146 -39.91 -13.13 22.73
N ARG A 147 -39.97 -13.17 21.38
CA ARG A 147 -40.75 -14.20 20.67
C ARG A 147 -40.03 -15.53 20.38
N ASN A 148 -38.72 -15.66 20.59
CA ASN A 148 -37.93 -16.73 19.94
C ASN A 148 -36.83 -17.41 20.80
N ASP A 149 -36.92 -17.40 22.14
CA ASP A 149 -35.86 -17.92 23.02
C ASP A 149 -35.50 -19.40 22.81
N ALA A 150 -36.47 -20.25 22.47
CA ALA A 150 -36.23 -21.67 22.17
C ALA A 150 -35.40 -21.87 20.88
N ASP A 151 -35.70 -21.10 19.83
CA ASP A 151 -34.94 -21.11 18.58
C ASP A 151 -33.53 -20.53 18.77
N ARG A 152 -33.39 -19.48 19.58
CA ARG A 152 -32.09 -18.87 19.96
C ARG A 152 -31.22 -19.84 20.75
N CYS A 153 -31.78 -20.55 21.73
CA CYS A 153 -31.07 -21.59 22.48
C CYS A 153 -30.64 -22.75 21.57
N SER A 154 -31.50 -23.15 20.63
CA SER A 154 -31.21 -24.22 19.68
C SER A 154 -30.05 -23.85 18.74
N LEU A 155 -30.06 -22.63 18.19
CA LEU A 155 -28.93 -22.10 17.42
C LEU A 155 -27.67 -21.97 18.28
N ALA A 156 -27.75 -21.36 19.46
CA ALA A 156 -26.60 -21.20 20.35
C ALA A 156 -25.95 -22.56 20.67
N ASN A 157 -26.73 -23.61 20.89
CA ASN A 157 -26.23 -24.98 21.08
C ASN A 157 -25.57 -25.55 19.82
N LEU A 158 -26.11 -25.30 18.63
CA LEU A 158 -25.52 -25.68 17.34
C LEU A 158 -24.16 -24.98 17.10
N TRP A 159 -24.05 -23.71 17.50
CA TRP A 159 -22.85 -22.89 17.34
C TRP A 159 -21.80 -23.11 18.44
N ALA A 160 -22.20 -23.48 19.65
CA ALA A 160 -21.33 -23.65 20.81
C ALA A 160 -20.85 -25.09 21.05
N SER A 161 -21.44 -26.10 20.41
CA SER A 161 -21.14 -27.51 20.71
C SER A 161 -19.69 -27.89 20.39
N LYS A 162 -18.91 -28.21 21.43
CA LYS A 162 -17.55 -28.74 21.27
C LYS A 162 -17.59 -30.10 20.55
N PRO A 163 -16.57 -30.44 19.74
CA PRO A 163 -16.51 -31.75 19.12
C PRO A 163 -16.51 -32.86 20.19
N THR A 164 -17.58 -33.66 20.22
CA THR A 164 -17.67 -34.81 21.12
C THR A 164 -16.80 -35.96 20.61
N LEU A 165 -15.98 -36.52 21.53
CA LEU A 165 -15.01 -37.61 21.32
C LEU A 165 -15.58 -38.91 20.71
N ARG A 166 -16.91 -39.06 20.55
CA ARG A 166 -17.55 -40.28 20.04
C ARG A 166 -18.36 -40.14 18.74
N GLY A 167 -18.40 -38.96 18.10
CA GLY A 167 -19.17 -38.83 16.87
C GLY A 167 -19.34 -37.39 16.35
N LYS A 168 -18.34 -36.92 15.60
CA LYS A 168 -18.41 -36.15 14.35
C LYS A 168 -19.45 -35.01 14.15
N ARG A 169 -19.88 -34.27 15.17
CA ARG A 169 -20.40 -32.90 14.96
C ARG A 169 -19.42 -31.89 15.56
N LEU A 170 -18.66 -31.22 14.69
CA LEU A 170 -17.93 -30.00 15.02
C LEU A 170 -18.96 -28.89 15.25
N SER A 171 -18.69 -27.94 16.16
CA SER A 171 -19.50 -26.71 16.19
C SER A 171 -19.49 -26.08 14.80
N LEU A 172 -20.57 -25.41 14.45
CA LEU A 172 -20.65 -24.71 13.16
C LEU A 172 -19.46 -23.76 12.94
N ARG A 173 -19.02 -23.06 14.00
CA ARG A 173 -17.82 -22.23 14.00
C ARG A 173 -16.53 -23.01 13.76
N ALA A 174 -16.36 -24.19 14.37
CA ALA A 174 -15.18 -25.03 14.16
C ALA A 174 -15.18 -25.66 12.76
N ASN A 175 -16.35 -26.06 12.26
CA ASN A 175 -16.54 -26.54 10.89
C ASN A 175 -16.18 -25.43 9.88
N LEU A 176 -16.72 -24.21 10.06
CA LEU A 176 -16.39 -23.04 9.23
C LEU A 176 -14.89 -22.75 9.21
N ARG A 177 -14.23 -22.75 10.38
CA ARG A 177 -12.78 -22.54 10.45
C ARG A 177 -12.00 -23.63 9.75
N GLN A 178 -12.40 -24.89 9.90
CA GLN A 178 -11.77 -26.01 9.22
C GLN A 178 -11.97 -25.93 7.71
N GLN A 179 -13.17 -25.58 7.24
CA GLN A 179 -13.45 -25.42 5.81
C GLN A 179 -12.74 -24.21 5.23
N SER A 180 -12.67 -23.09 5.96
CA SER A 180 -11.89 -21.91 5.59
C SER A 180 -10.42 -22.29 5.40
N LYS A 181 -9.85 -23.04 6.37
CA LYS A 181 -8.47 -23.52 6.28
C LYS A 181 -8.26 -24.41 5.07
N LYS A 182 -9.13 -25.41 4.88
CA LYS A 182 -9.07 -26.28 3.69
C LYS A 182 -9.15 -25.48 2.38
N SER A 183 -10.01 -24.45 2.34
CA SER A 183 -10.17 -23.61 1.15
C SER A 183 -8.96 -22.72 0.91
N SER A 184 -8.34 -22.21 1.98
CA SER A 184 -7.07 -21.47 1.93
C SER A 184 -5.92 -22.36 1.45
N ASP A 185 -5.76 -23.54 2.05
CA ASP A 185 -4.73 -24.50 1.67
C ASP A 185 -4.92 -24.93 0.19
N ALA A 186 -6.16 -25.21 -0.22
CA ALA A 186 -6.49 -25.52 -1.61
C ALA A 186 -6.24 -24.33 -2.56
N THR A 187 -6.38 -23.09 -2.07
CA THR A 187 -6.06 -21.87 -2.84
C THR A 187 -4.57 -21.78 -3.08
N ALA A 188 -3.75 -21.96 -2.04
CA ALA A 188 -2.31 -22.00 -2.15
C ALA A 188 -1.87 -23.11 -3.12
N ASP A 189 -2.41 -24.33 -2.98
CA ASP A 189 -2.08 -25.45 -3.86
C ASP A 189 -2.48 -25.19 -5.32
N LYS A 190 -3.65 -24.59 -5.57
CA LYS A 190 -4.08 -24.18 -6.91
C LYS A 190 -3.15 -23.13 -7.51
N LEU A 191 -2.76 -22.13 -6.73
CA LEU A 191 -1.81 -21.10 -7.16
C LEU A 191 -0.45 -21.72 -7.52
N LYS A 192 0.11 -22.57 -6.63
CA LYS A 192 1.36 -23.30 -6.89
C LYS A 192 1.27 -24.13 -8.17
N HIS A 193 0.19 -24.87 -8.33
CA HIS A 193 -0.03 -25.70 -9.52
C HIS A 193 -0.09 -24.85 -10.79
N HIS A 194 -0.84 -23.74 -10.76
CA HIS A 194 -0.96 -22.81 -11.87
C HIS A 194 0.39 -22.17 -12.23
N PHE A 195 1.16 -21.73 -11.23
CA PHE A 195 2.50 -21.19 -11.42
C PHE A 195 3.45 -22.20 -12.07
N ARG A 196 3.49 -23.44 -11.56
CA ARG A 196 4.34 -24.50 -12.13
C ARG A 196 3.92 -24.87 -13.54
N GLN A 197 2.62 -25.01 -13.82
CA GLN A 197 2.13 -25.27 -15.18
C GLN A 197 2.51 -24.16 -16.17
N GLY A 198 2.48 -22.91 -15.74
CA GLY A 198 2.82 -21.77 -16.60
C GLY A 198 4.32 -21.57 -16.80
N LEU A 199 5.14 -21.94 -15.81
CA LEU A 199 6.54 -21.48 -15.75
C LEU A 199 7.60 -22.58 -15.66
N ASP A 200 7.33 -23.80 -15.20
CA ASP A 200 8.40 -24.80 -14.97
C ASP A 200 9.18 -25.11 -16.26
N GLU A 201 8.46 -25.49 -17.32
CA GLU A 201 9.09 -25.83 -18.60
C GLU A 201 9.77 -24.62 -19.25
N ILE A 202 9.19 -23.44 -19.07
CA ILE A 202 9.65 -22.21 -19.69
C ILE A 202 10.90 -21.69 -18.98
N CYS A 203 10.91 -21.67 -17.65
CA CYS A 203 12.10 -21.41 -16.84
C CYS A 203 13.22 -22.42 -17.13
N ALA A 204 12.90 -23.71 -17.32
CA ALA A 204 13.88 -24.71 -17.73
C ALA A 204 14.45 -24.44 -19.12
N SER A 205 13.62 -24.00 -20.07
CA SER A 205 14.07 -23.60 -21.41
C SER A 205 14.92 -22.32 -21.38
N ALA A 206 14.51 -21.34 -20.58
CA ALA A 206 15.18 -20.06 -20.38
C ALA A 206 16.56 -20.25 -19.75
N ALA A 207 16.67 -21.13 -18.75
CA ALA A 207 17.93 -21.49 -18.15
C ALA A 207 18.85 -22.19 -19.15
N LYS A 208 18.34 -23.13 -19.96
CA LYS A 208 19.13 -23.78 -21.02
C LYS A 208 19.65 -22.77 -22.05
N LEU A 209 18.81 -21.82 -22.45
CA LEU A 209 19.21 -20.74 -23.36
C LEU A 209 20.32 -19.89 -22.71
N ALA A 210 20.10 -19.41 -21.49
CA ALA A 210 21.09 -18.61 -20.76
C ALA A 210 22.43 -19.34 -20.56
N ILE A 211 22.40 -20.66 -20.28
CA ILE A 211 23.59 -21.51 -20.21
C ILE A 211 24.33 -21.55 -21.56
N SER A 212 23.60 -21.70 -22.67
CA SER A 212 24.21 -21.75 -24.01
C SER A 212 24.77 -20.39 -24.45
N GLU A 213 24.14 -19.30 -24.02
CA GLU A 213 24.48 -17.93 -24.37
C GLU A 213 25.58 -17.32 -23.47
N ALA A 214 25.76 -17.84 -22.25
CA ALA A 214 26.73 -17.32 -21.27
C ALA A 214 28.15 -17.10 -21.84
N PRO A 215 28.73 -18.04 -22.63
CA PRO A 215 30.04 -17.83 -23.24
C PRO A 215 30.05 -16.67 -24.24
N ARG A 216 29.00 -16.55 -25.07
CA ARG A 216 28.87 -15.44 -26.03
C ARG A 216 28.75 -14.10 -25.30
N ILE A 217 27.91 -14.03 -24.27
CA ILE A 217 27.72 -12.82 -23.43
C ILE A 217 29.04 -12.41 -22.78
N THR A 218 29.78 -13.38 -22.26
CA THR A 218 31.12 -13.13 -21.69
C THR A 218 32.05 -12.54 -22.75
N ASP A 219 32.05 -13.09 -23.96
CA ASP A 219 32.88 -12.61 -25.06
C ASP A 219 32.50 -11.19 -25.49
N GLU A 220 31.20 -10.89 -25.58
CA GLU A 220 30.70 -9.59 -26.03
C GLU A 220 30.92 -8.49 -24.99
N ILE A 221 30.90 -8.82 -23.70
CA ILE A 221 30.98 -7.82 -22.64
C ILE A 221 32.41 -7.75 -22.09
N ILE A 222 33.00 -8.88 -21.72
CA ILE A 222 34.28 -8.92 -21.00
C ILE A 222 35.47 -8.70 -21.93
N LYS A 223 35.48 -9.28 -23.13
CA LYS A 223 36.63 -9.16 -24.06
C LYS A 223 36.86 -7.72 -24.54
N PRO A 224 35.86 -6.91 -24.94
CA PRO A 224 36.11 -5.54 -25.40
C PRO A 224 36.34 -4.54 -24.26
N LEU A 225 35.97 -4.87 -23.02
CA LEU A 225 36.11 -3.93 -21.90
C LEU A 225 37.56 -3.48 -21.69
N GLN A 226 37.76 -2.16 -21.67
CA GLN A 226 39.04 -1.57 -21.26
C GLN A 226 39.35 -1.91 -19.79
N TRP A 227 40.64 -2.05 -19.49
CA TRP A 227 41.09 -2.55 -18.19
C TRP A 227 40.61 -1.73 -16.98
N GLN A 228 40.52 -0.40 -17.12
CA GLN A 228 40.02 0.47 -16.05
C GLN A 228 38.54 0.21 -15.76
N ARG A 229 37.72 0.11 -16.82
CA ARG A 229 36.27 -0.18 -16.72
C ARG A 229 36.04 -1.58 -16.18
N LEU A 230 36.78 -2.58 -16.66
CA LEU A 230 36.68 -3.96 -16.18
C LEU A 230 36.96 -4.06 -14.68
N ARG A 231 38.08 -3.48 -14.21
CA ARG A 231 38.43 -3.50 -12.79
C ARG A 231 37.44 -2.70 -11.95
N ALA A 232 36.89 -1.60 -12.48
CA ALA A 232 35.85 -0.84 -11.79
C ALA A 232 34.55 -1.65 -11.65
N ALA A 233 34.12 -2.34 -12.71
CA ALA A 233 32.98 -3.25 -12.69
C ALA A 233 33.18 -4.37 -11.66
N PHE A 234 34.33 -5.06 -11.67
CA PHE A 234 34.61 -6.13 -10.70
C PHE A 234 34.63 -5.60 -9.25
N ARG A 235 35.22 -4.42 -9.00
CA ARG A 235 35.20 -3.81 -7.64
C ARG A 235 33.80 -3.44 -7.18
N ARG A 236 32.89 -3.15 -8.11
CA ARG A 236 31.48 -2.83 -7.86
C ARG A 236 30.57 -4.02 -8.16
N GLN A 237 31.07 -5.23 -7.96
CA GLN A 237 30.31 -6.47 -8.04
C GLN A 237 29.52 -6.63 -9.36
N GLY A 238 30.13 -6.23 -10.47
CA GLY A 238 29.59 -6.45 -11.81
C GLY A 238 28.89 -5.24 -12.46
N ALA A 239 28.65 -4.14 -11.74
CA ALA A 239 27.95 -2.96 -12.27
C ALA A 239 28.79 -1.66 -12.22
N TYR A 240 29.11 -1.08 -13.38
CA TYR A 240 29.84 0.19 -13.47
C TYR A 240 29.54 0.99 -14.74
N GLY A 241 28.96 2.18 -14.56
CA GLY A 241 28.54 3.04 -15.68
C GLY A 241 27.46 2.34 -16.50
N GLU A 242 27.60 2.33 -17.82
CA GLU A 242 26.71 1.64 -18.76
C GLU A 242 26.88 0.10 -18.78
N VAL A 243 27.84 -0.44 -18.01
CA VAL A 243 28.19 -1.86 -18.08
C VAL A 243 27.64 -2.56 -16.86
N ASP A 244 26.71 -3.48 -17.10
CA ASP A 244 26.10 -4.33 -16.09
C ASP A 244 26.23 -5.80 -16.48
N ILE A 245 27.26 -6.44 -15.93
CA ILE A 245 27.57 -7.83 -16.20
C ILE A 245 26.44 -8.73 -15.68
N ASN A 246 25.91 -8.43 -14.50
CA ASN A 246 24.85 -9.22 -13.86
C ASN A 246 23.58 -9.18 -14.69
N MET A 247 23.15 -7.98 -15.11
CA MET A 247 21.94 -7.82 -15.92
C MET A 247 22.07 -8.55 -17.26
N SER A 248 23.23 -8.43 -17.91
CA SER A 248 23.46 -9.05 -19.20
C SER A 248 23.40 -10.58 -19.16
N PHE A 249 23.84 -11.20 -18.06
CA PHE A 249 23.68 -12.65 -17.87
C PHE A 249 22.24 -13.06 -17.59
N THR A 250 21.44 -12.21 -16.96
CA THR A 250 20.02 -12.50 -16.70
C THR A 250 19.12 -12.25 -17.92
N GLU A 251 19.56 -11.43 -18.88
CA GLU A 251 18.74 -11.00 -20.03
C GLU A 251 18.15 -12.15 -20.86
N PRO A 252 18.91 -13.19 -21.26
CA PRO A 252 18.33 -14.32 -22.02
C PRO A 252 17.28 -15.08 -21.21
N PHE A 253 17.46 -15.13 -19.89
CA PHE A 253 16.50 -15.78 -19.01
C PHE A 253 15.20 -14.96 -18.94
N PHE A 254 15.30 -13.67 -18.67
CA PHE A 254 14.15 -12.77 -18.54
C PHE A 254 13.34 -12.64 -19.83
N SER A 255 14.01 -12.35 -20.94
CA SER A 255 13.36 -12.21 -22.25
C SER A 255 12.57 -13.46 -22.65
N THR A 256 13.04 -14.65 -22.28
CA THR A 256 12.34 -15.91 -22.54
C THR A 256 11.12 -16.10 -21.65
N ILE A 257 11.21 -15.76 -20.35
CA ILE A 257 10.09 -15.98 -19.42
C ILE A 257 9.06 -14.85 -19.44
N ALA A 258 9.39 -13.65 -19.92
CA ALA A 258 8.60 -12.43 -19.74
C ALA A 258 7.12 -12.58 -20.10
N ASN A 259 6.82 -13.14 -21.27
CA ASN A 259 5.43 -13.29 -21.73
C ASN A 259 4.65 -14.29 -20.88
N SER A 260 5.27 -15.43 -20.54
CA SER A 260 4.63 -16.45 -19.71
C SER A 260 4.54 -16.02 -18.26
N TRP A 261 5.49 -15.24 -17.78
CA TRP A 261 5.48 -14.61 -16.46
C TRP A 261 4.27 -13.70 -16.29
N ARG A 262 4.03 -12.79 -17.25
CA ARG A 262 2.83 -11.94 -17.28
C ARG A 262 1.56 -12.79 -17.38
N ALA A 263 1.46 -13.66 -18.39
CA ALA A 263 0.27 -14.47 -18.64
C ALA A 263 -0.12 -15.37 -17.44
N THR A 264 0.88 -15.90 -16.72
CA THR A 264 0.64 -16.75 -15.55
C THR A 264 0.12 -15.93 -14.37
N LEU A 265 0.63 -14.71 -14.16
CA LEU A 265 0.26 -13.89 -13.01
C LEU A 265 -1.01 -13.05 -13.24
N ASP A 266 -1.32 -12.73 -14.50
CA ASP A 266 -2.53 -11.99 -14.87
C ASP A 266 -3.79 -12.87 -14.89
N LYS A 267 -3.62 -14.20 -14.92
CA LYS A 267 -4.77 -15.11 -14.92
C LYS A 267 -5.47 -15.09 -13.56
N ASP A 268 -6.70 -14.62 -13.57
CA ASP A 268 -7.53 -14.53 -12.38
C ASP A 268 -8.01 -15.93 -11.92
N VAL A 269 -7.36 -16.48 -10.90
CA VAL A 269 -7.77 -17.75 -10.25
C VAL A 269 -8.80 -17.54 -9.14
N PHE A 270 -9.07 -16.29 -8.74
CA PHE A 270 -9.96 -15.95 -7.63
C PHE A 270 -11.44 -16.20 -7.87
N PRO A 271 -12.00 -16.20 -9.10
CA PRO A 271 -13.40 -16.53 -9.32
C PRO A 271 -13.73 -17.93 -8.79
N GLU A 272 -12.91 -18.94 -9.12
CA GLU A 272 -13.12 -20.31 -8.64
C GLU A 272 -13.03 -20.43 -7.11
N ILE A 273 -12.10 -19.70 -6.50
CA ILE A 273 -11.90 -19.69 -5.05
C ILE A 273 -13.10 -19.01 -4.37
N SER A 274 -13.54 -17.88 -4.92
CA SER A 274 -14.68 -17.12 -4.41
C SER A 274 -15.97 -17.91 -4.50
N GLU A 275 -16.23 -18.59 -5.61
CA GLU A 275 -17.39 -19.47 -5.79
C GLU A 275 -17.40 -20.62 -4.76
N GLY A 276 -16.25 -21.25 -4.54
CA GLY A 276 -16.10 -22.31 -3.53
C GLY A 276 -16.43 -21.81 -2.12
N LEU A 277 -15.95 -20.62 -1.77
CA LEU A 277 -16.18 -20.00 -0.46
C LEU A 277 -17.62 -19.52 -0.28
N GLN A 278 -18.20 -18.90 -1.31
CA GLN A 278 -19.61 -18.50 -1.31
C GLN A 278 -20.52 -19.71 -1.09
N LYS A 279 -20.22 -20.84 -1.75
CA LYS A 279 -20.96 -22.08 -1.55
C LYS A 279 -20.87 -22.57 -0.11
N VAL A 280 -19.67 -22.61 0.48
CA VAL A 280 -19.48 -23.01 1.89
C VAL A 280 -20.30 -22.13 2.83
N ILE A 281 -20.25 -20.81 2.65
CA ILE A 281 -21.00 -19.87 3.49
C ILE A 281 -22.49 -20.08 3.33
N LYS A 282 -22.96 -20.24 2.09
CA LYS A 282 -24.38 -20.48 1.78
C LYS A 282 -24.87 -21.79 2.39
N ASP A 283 -24.17 -22.89 2.20
CA ASP A 283 -24.55 -24.21 2.73
C ASP A 283 -24.71 -24.15 4.26
N ILE A 284 -23.88 -23.34 4.93
CA ILE A 284 -23.89 -23.17 6.39
C ILE A 284 -25.02 -22.27 6.86
N LEU A 285 -25.30 -21.19 6.12
CA LEU A 285 -26.45 -20.34 6.39
C LEU A 285 -27.75 -21.13 6.18
N ASP A 286 -27.83 -21.94 5.12
CA ASP A 286 -28.96 -22.82 4.81
C ASP A 286 -29.16 -23.88 5.92
N GLU A 287 -28.10 -24.50 6.44
CA GLU A 287 -28.17 -25.41 7.60
C GLU A 287 -28.71 -24.68 8.86
N GLY A 288 -28.30 -23.43 9.08
CA GLY A 288 -28.81 -22.60 10.17
C GLY A 288 -30.30 -22.27 10.02
N ILE A 289 -30.72 -21.92 8.80
CA ILE A 289 -32.13 -21.65 8.45
C ILE A 289 -32.99 -22.90 8.66
N ASP A 290 -32.50 -24.07 8.26
CA ASP A 290 -33.23 -25.34 8.38
C ASP A 290 -33.31 -25.87 9.82
N SER A 291 -32.43 -25.38 10.69
CA SER A 291 -32.45 -25.70 12.13
C SER A 291 -33.49 -24.88 12.93
N CYS A 292 -34.11 -23.86 12.32
CA CYS A 292 -35.15 -23.04 12.95
C CYS A 292 -36.49 -23.79 13.04
N GLN A 293 -37.13 -23.80 14.21
CA GLN A 293 -38.40 -24.52 14.42
C GLN A 293 -39.62 -23.66 14.07
N SER A 294 -39.61 -22.36 14.40
CA SER A 294 -40.72 -21.48 14.09
C SER A 294 -40.62 -20.86 12.69
N VAL A 295 -41.77 -20.70 12.03
CA VAL A 295 -41.86 -20.11 10.68
C VAL A 295 -41.43 -18.64 10.69
N SER A 296 -41.88 -17.88 11.70
CA SER A 296 -41.51 -16.47 11.87
C SER A 296 -40.02 -16.27 12.06
N PHE A 297 -39.36 -17.12 12.87
CA PHE A 297 -37.93 -17.05 13.08
C PHE A 297 -37.14 -17.54 11.86
N LYS A 298 -37.66 -18.53 11.12
CA LYS A 298 -37.06 -18.99 9.87
C LYS A 298 -37.02 -17.87 8.82
N ASP A 299 -38.07 -17.06 8.71
CA ASP A 299 -38.10 -15.94 7.76
C ASP A 299 -37.18 -14.79 8.17
N ILE A 300 -37.08 -14.48 9.48
CA ILE A 300 -36.08 -13.54 10.01
C ILE A 300 -34.65 -14.04 9.76
N THR A 301 -34.41 -15.34 9.99
CA THR A 301 -33.09 -15.97 9.80
C THR A 301 -32.70 -15.98 8.33
N LYS A 302 -33.64 -16.22 7.41
CA LYS A 302 -33.40 -16.06 5.95
C LYS A 302 -33.00 -14.64 5.59
N ALA A 303 -33.70 -13.63 6.10
CA ALA A 303 -33.36 -12.23 5.84
C ALA A 303 -31.94 -11.90 6.36
N ARG A 304 -31.57 -12.39 7.55
CA ARG A 304 -30.22 -12.21 8.10
C ARG A 304 -29.16 -12.98 7.34
N ALA A 305 -29.46 -14.19 6.90
CA ALA A 305 -28.57 -14.99 6.05
C ALA A 305 -28.29 -14.28 4.71
N ALA A 306 -29.29 -13.68 4.09
CA ALA A 306 -29.12 -12.90 2.87
C ALA A 306 -28.14 -11.72 3.07
N LEU A 307 -28.30 -10.97 4.16
CA LEU A 307 -27.38 -9.87 4.51
C LEU A 307 -25.96 -10.38 4.81
N ALA A 308 -25.83 -11.49 5.53
CA ALA A 308 -24.54 -12.11 5.82
C ALA A 308 -23.83 -12.60 4.55
N LEU A 309 -24.58 -13.10 3.56
CA LEU A 309 -24.04 -13.52 2.27
C LEU A 309 -23.60 -12.32 1.41
N GLU A 310 -24.34 -11.21 1.43
CA GLU A 310 -23.94 -9.98 0.76
C GLU A 310 -22.65 -9.40 1.36
N GLU A 311 -22.55 -9.37 2.68
CA GLU A 311 -21.32 -8.96 3.37
C GLU A 311 -20.15 -9.89 3.04
N ALA A 312 -20.38 -11.21 3.03
CA ALA A 312 -19.38 -12.17 2.60
C ALA A 312 -18.89 -11.90 1.18
N ASN A 313 -19.80 -11.62 0.25
CA ASN A 313 -19.45 -11.31 -1.14
C ASN A 313 -18.61 -10.03 -1.25
N SER A 314 -18.98 -8.98 -0.51
CA SER A 314 -18.18 -7.75 -0.47
C SER A 314 -16.79 -8.00 0.13
N ALA A 315 -16.71 -8.78 1.20
CA ALA A 315 -15.44 -9.13 1.84
C ALA A 315 -14.54 -9.98 0.93
N LEU A 316 -15.11 -10.91 0.16
CA LEU A 316 -14.39 -11.75 -0.80
C LEU A 316 -13.83 -10.92 -1.96
N ARG A 317 -14.58 -9.93 -2.48
CA ARG A 317 -14.07 -8.99 -3.50
C ARG A 317 -12.88 -8.17 -2.99
N ASN A 318 -12.99 -7.65 -1.76
CA ASN A 318 -11.89 -6.92 -1.13
C ASN A 318 -10.67 -7.82 -0.86
N LEU A 319 -10.91 -9.09 -0.53
CA LEU A 319 -9.85 -10.07 -0.40
C LEU A 319 -9.15 -10.32 -1.74
N GLN A 320 -9.88 -10.52 -2.83
CA GLN A 320 -9.32 -10.69 -4.18
C GLN A 320 -8.40 -9.51 -4.54
N LEU A 321 -8.84 -8.27 -4.31
CA LEU A 321 -8.02 -7.08 -4.56
C LEU A 321 -6.73 -7.08 -3.71
N ARG A 322 -6.82 -7.42 -2.42
CA ARG A 322 -5.64 -7.48 -1.54
C ARG A 322 -4.65 -8.55 -1.96
N VAL A 323 -5.13 -9.73 -2.35
CA VAL A 323 -4.23 -10.79 -2.80
C VAL A 323 -3.60 -10.42 -4.13
N LYS A 324 -4.35 -9.82 -5.08
CA LYS A 324 -3.77 -9.32 -6.34
C LYS A 324 -2.65 -8.30 -6.09
N LEU A 325 -2.90 -7.29 -5.27
CA LEU A 325 -1.87 -6.31 -4.89
C LEU A 325 -0.65 -6.95 -4.23
N HIS A 326 -0.86 -8.00 -3.43
CA HIS A 326 0.22 -8.75 -2.81
C HIS A 326 1.04 -9.54 -3.84
N LEU A 327 0.36 -10.22 -4.79
CA LEU A 327 0.99 -10.91 -5.91
C LEU A 327 1.84 -9.96 -6.74
N ASP A 328 1.30 -8.79 -7.13
CA ASP A 328 2.02 -7.79 -7.94
C ASP A 328 3.28 -7.27 -7.22
N LYS A 329 3.19 -7.06 -5.91
CA LYS A 329 4.32 -6.58 -5.10
C LYS A 329 5.44 -7.62 -5.01
N GLU A 330 5.10 -8.86 -4.70
CA GLU A 330 6.09 -9.93 -4.56
C GLU A 330 6.64 -10.37 -5.92
N GLN A 331 5.84 -10.33 -6.99
CA GLN A 331 6.32 -10.50 -8.37
C GLN A 331 7.45 -9.52 -8.68
N LYS A 332 7.25 -8.22 -8.43
CA LYS A 332 8.29 -7.19 -8.66
C LYS A 332 9.54 -7.47 -7.83
N LYS A 333 9.38 -7.98 -6.60
CA LYS A 333 10.49 -8.35 -5.73
C LYS A 333 11.26 -9.57 -6.24
N ILE A 334 10.57 -10.62 -6.70
CA ILE A 334 11.20 -11.81 -7.30
C ILE A 334 11.97 -11.39 -8.56
N SER A 335 11.34 -10.59 -9.43
CA SER A 335 12.00 -10.10 -10.64
C SER A 335 13.27 -9.30 -10.31
N ARG A 336 13.20 -8.34 -9.38
CA ARG A 336 14.37 -7.55 -8.96
C ARG A 336 15.48 -8.38 -8.31
N SER A 337 15.17 -9.53 -7.71
CA SER A 337 16.13 -10.35 -6.98
C SER A 337 16.82 -11.42 -7.83
N ILE A 338 16.31 -11.77 -9.02
CA ILE A 338 17.00 -12.67 -9.96
C ILE A 338 18.39 -12.14 -10.33
N ARG A 339 18.49 -10.83 -10.60
CA ARG A 339 19.79 -10.16 -10.84
C ARG A 339 20.73 -10.31 -9.65
N THR A 340 20.22 -10.09 -8.44
CA THR A 340 20.99 -10.25 -7.20
C THR A 340 21.48 -11.69 -7.02
N GLN A 341 20.69 -12.69 -7.39
CA GLN A 341 21.11 -14.09 -7.33
C GLN A 341 22.29 -14.40 -8.25
N ILE A 342 22.30 -13.87 -9.49
CA ILE A 342 23.46 -14.00 -10.38
C ILE A 342 24.68 -13.28 -9.81
N GLN A 343 24.50 -12.06 -9.30
CA GLN A 343 25.57 -11.29 -8.67
C GLN A 343 26.21 -12.06 -7.50
N GLU A 344 25.41 -12.67 -6.63
CA GLU A 344 25.89 -13.49 -5.52
C GLU A 344 26.70 -14.70 -5.99
N LYS A 345 26.32 -15.34 -7.11
CA LYS A 345 27.10 -16.45 -7.70
C LYS A 345 28.41 -15.99 -8.36
N LEU A 346 28.47 -14.75 -8.84
CA LEU A 346 29.65 -14.19 -9.50
C LEU A 346 30.58 -13.42 -8.56
N GLU A 347 30.17 -13.18 -7.31
CA GLU A 347 30.91 -12.33 -6.37
C GLU A 347 32.34 -12.80 -6.13
N ASP A 348 32.51 -14.10 -5.88
CA ASP A 348 33.83 -14.69 -5.65
C ASP A 348 34.70 -14.59 -6.91
N ALA A 349 34.13 -14.80 -8.09
CA ALA A 349 34.86 -14.66 -9.36
C ALA A 349 35.33 -13.22 -9.59
N TYR A 350 34.52 -12.21 -9.24
CA TYR A 350 34.93 -10.80 -9.31
C TYR A 350 36.09 -10.51 -8.37
N ARG A 351 36.03 -11.06 -7.15
CA ARG A 351 37.04 -10.86 -6.11
C ARG A 351 38.36 -11.52 -6.48
N GLU A 352 38.34 -12.80 -6.84
CA GLU A 352 39.52 -13.57 -7.23
C GLU A 352 40.16 -13.02 -8.52
N ALA A 353 39.36 -12.61 -9.50
CA ALA A 353 39.88 -11.96 -10.68
C ALA A 353 40.66 -10.68 -10.34
N LEU A 354 40.28 -9.92 -9.30
CA LEU A 354 40.99 -8.70 -8.91
C LEU A 354 42.37 -8.94 -8.27
N GLU A 355 42.63 -10.13 -7.75
CA GLU A 355 43.90 -10.52 -7.11
C GLU A 355 45.05 -10.61 -8.11
N PHE A 356 44.76 -10.93 -9.38
CA PHE A 356 45.77 -10.91 -10.44
C PHE A 356 46.27 -9.47 -10.68
N THR A 357 47.57 -9.28 -10.47
CA THR A 357 48.26 -7.98 -10.61
C THR A 357 49.50 -8.10 -11.50
N GLY A 358 50.04 -6.97 -11.96
CA GLY A 358 51.25 -6.92 -12.79
C GLY A 358 51.02 -6.96 -14.31
N ARG A 359 52.10 -7.13 -15.07
CA ARG A 359 52.09 -7.09 -16.54
C ARG A 359 51.32 -8.29 -17.09
N GLY A 360 50.34 -8.03 -17.96
CA GLY A 360 49.49 -9.08 -18.53
C GLY A 360 48.35 -9.54 -17.63
N SER A 361 48.21 -8.97 -16.42
CA SER A 361 47.12 -9.29 -15.47
C SER A 361 45.75 -9.23 -16.13
N VAL A 362 45.42 -8.15 -16.86
CA VAL A 362 44.11 -7.99 -17.53
C VAL A 362 43.73 -9.19 -18.40
N ARG A 363 44.70 -9.77 -19.13
CA ARG A 363 44.44 -10.98 -19.94
C ARG A 363 44.12 -12.18 -19.05
N VAL A 364 44.86 -12.33 -17.94
CA VAL A 364 44.62 -13.38 -16.95
C VAL A 364 43.27 -13.18 -16.26
N GLN A 365 42.90 -11.95 -15.89
CA GLN A 365 41.61 -11.63 -15.27
C GLN A 365 40.44 -12.01 -16.17
N LYS A 366 40.50 -11.62 -17.45
CA LYS A 366 39.48 -11.97 -18.44
C LYS A 366 39.41 -13.47 -18.68
N GLY A 367 40.55 -14.14 -18.80
CA GLY A 367 40.64 -15.59 -18.96
C GLY A 367 40.03 -16.33 -17.78
N TYR A 368 40.49 -16.02 -16.57
CA TYR A 368 39.97 -16.59 -15.33
C TYR A 368 38.46 -16.41 -15.21
N PHE A 369 37.93 -15.20 -15.43
CA PHE A 369 36.50 -14.96 -15.34
C PHE A 369 35.71 -15.75 -16.40
N THR A 370 36.25 -15.87 -17.62
CA THR A 370 35.64 -16.67 -18.70
C THR A 370 35.61 -18.15 -18.34
N ASP A 371 36.71 -18.68 -17.82
CA ASP A 371 36.83 -20.08 -17.39
C ASP A 371 35.90 -20.38 -16.21
N PHE A 372 35.75 -19.44 -15.27
CA PHE A 372 34.81 -19.55 -14.15
C PHE A 372 33.37 -19.62 -14.64
N VAL A 373 32.95 -18.70 -15.52
CA VAL A 373 31.60 -18.69 -16.08
C VAL A 373 31.33 -19.99 -16.84
N GLU A 374 32.29 -20.50 -17.61
CA GLU A 374 32.14 -21.77 -18.33
C GLU A 374 31.87 -22.96 -17.38
N GLN A 375 32.53 -22.97 -16.22
CA GLN A 375 32.38 -24.03 -15.21
C GLN A 375 31.08 -23.90 -14.42
N GLU A 376 30.71 -22.68 -14.00
CA GLU A 376 29.60 -22.46 -13.06
C GLU A 376 28.26 -22.10 -13.74
N LYS A 377 28.23 -21.79 -15.05
CA LYS A 377 27.00 -21.37 -15.77
C LYS A 377 25.81 -22.29 -15.53
N LYS A 378 26.03 -23.60 -15.55
CA LYS A 378 24.94 -24.58 -15.36
C LYS A 378 24.30 -24.43 -13.98
N LYS A 379 25.11 -24.47 -12.93
CA LYS A 379 24.64 -24.35 -11.54
C LYS A 379 24.01 -22.98 -11.26
N MET A 380 24.59 -21.92 -11.85
CA MET A 380 24.09 -20.55 -11.70
C MET A 380 22.67 -20.40 -12.29
N PHE A 381 22.44 -20.83 -13.53
CA PHE A 381 21.13 -20.68 -14.18
C PHE A 381 20.11 -21.75 -13.76
N GLU A 382 20.52 -23.00 -13.47
CA GLU A 382 19.60 -23.99 -12.88
C GLU A 382 19.17 -23.57 -11.47
N GLY A 383 20.06 -22.91 -10.71
CA GLY A 383 19.73 -22.31 -9.41
C GLY A 383 18.65 -21.23 -9.51
N LEU A 384 18.62 -20.44 -10.60
CA LEU A 384 17.58 -19.44 -10.82
C LEU A 384 16.19 -20.07 -10.96
N ILE A 385 16.06 -21.25 -11.58
CA ILE A 385 14.77 -21.94 -11.68
C ILE A 385 14.23 -22.22 -10.28
N GLY A 386 15.06 -22.82 -9.42
CA GLY A 386 14.69 -23.14 -8.05
C GLY A 386 14.34 -21.89 -7.24
N PHE A 387 15.07 -20.80 -7.44
CA PHE A 387 14.79 -19.51 -6.80
C PHE A 387 13.43 -18.93 -7.22
N VAL A 388 13.16 -18.88 -8.53
CA VAL A 388 11.92 -18.31 -9.08
C VAL A 388 10.71 -19.14 -8.67
N ILE A 389 10.76 -20.46 -8.86
CA ILE A 389 9.66 -21.36 -8.51
C ILE A 389 9.46 -21.41 -6.99
N GLY A 390 10.54 -21.44 -6.20
CA GLY A 390 10.48 -21.37 -4.74
C GLY A 390 9.86 -20.07 -4.25
N GLY A 391 10.24 -18.92 -4.82
CA GLY A 391 9.64 -17.63 -4.49
C GLY A 391 8.15 -17.55 -4.83
N LEU A 392 7.73 -18.19 -5.93
CA LEU A 392 6.32 -18.30 -6.29
C LEU A 392 5.54 -19.25 -5.38
N ASP A 393 6.16 -20.32 -4.90
CA ASP A 393 5.56 -21.22 -3.90
C ASP A 393 5.34 -20.50 -2.57
N GLU A 394 6.34 -19.73 -2.09
CA GLU A 394 6.23 -18.88 -0.90
C GLU A 394 5.14 -17.82 -1.06
N LEU A 395 5.05 -17.22 -2.25
CA LEU A 395 4.00 -16.26 -2.60
C LEU A 395 2.59 -16.89 -2.53
N ALA A 396 2.42 -18.09 -3.08
CA ALA A 396 1.16 -18.81 -3.02
C ALA A 396 0.77 -19.16 -1.57
N GLU A 397 1.74 -19.50 -0.72
CA GLU A 397 1.53 -19.72 0.71
C GLU A 397 1.07 -18.45 1.42
N SER A 398 1.76 -17.33 1.20
CA SER A 398 1.39 -16.04 1.82
C SER A 398 0.03 -15.53 1.34
N ALA A 399 -0.32 -15.75 0.06
CA ALA A 399 -1.66 -15.51 -0.47
C ALA A 399 -2.72 -16.37 0.24
N GLY A 400 -2.43 -17.67 0.46
CA GLY A 400 -3.26 -18.56 1.25
C GLY A 400 -3.47 -18.04 2.68
N GLU A 401 -2.39 -17.66 3.38
CA GLU A 401 -2.47 -17.08 4.73
C GLU A 401 -3.36 -15.84 4.77
N THR A 402 -3.20 -14.93 3.80
CA THR A 402 -4.05 -13.73 3.66
C THR A 402 -5.53 -14.10 3.49
N VAL A 403 -5.82 -15.12 2.68
CA VAL A 403 -7.18 -15.67 2.51
C VAL A 403 -7.69 -16.26 3.83
N GLN A 404 -6.87 -17.03 4.55
CA GLN A 404 -7.24 -17.64 5.81
C GLN A 404 -7.57 -16.62 6.91
N GLU A 405 -6.76 -15.57 7.03
CA GLU A 405 -7.00 -14.48 7.98
C GLU A 405 -8.32 -13.78 7.67
N ALA A 406 -8.54 -13.42 6.41
CA ALA A 406 -9.75 -12.77 5.96
C ALA A 406 -11.00 -13.63 6.16
N LEU A 407 -10.92 -14.92 5.86
CA LEU A 407 -12.00 -15.87 6.08
C LEU A 407 -12.28 -16.07 7.57
N THR A 408 -11.24 -16.10 8.40
CA THR A 408 -11.41 -16.20 9.85
C THR A 408 -12.16 -14.98 10.40
N LEU A 409 -11.84 -13.78 9.90
CA LEU A 409 -12.58 -12.56 10.23
C LEU A 409 -14.04 -12.64 9.76
N LEU A 410 -14.27 -13.09 8.53
CA LEU A 410 -15.62 -13.24 7.97
C LEU A 410 -16.46 -14.25 8.78
N VAL A 411 -15.89 -15.41 9.12
CA VAL A 411 -16.52 -16.42 9.96
C VAL A 411 -16.89 -15.85 11.33
N ASN A 412 -16.01 -15.02 11.92
CA ASN A 412 -16.32 -14.37 13.19
C ASN A 412 -17.46 -13.34 13.04
N ARG A 413 -17.50 -12.58 11.95
CA ARG A 413 -18.57 -11.61 11.66
C ARG A 413 -19.91 -12.28 11.40
N VAL A 414 -19.96 -13.30 10.54
CA VAL A 414 -21.18 -14.10 10.29
C VAL A 414 -21.65 -14.78 11.58
N SER A 415 -20.72 -15.33 12.36
CA SER A 415 -21.07 -15.92 13.66
C SER A 415 -21.64 -14.89 14.64
N ALA A 416 -21.13 -13.66 14.66
CA ALA A 416 -21.66 -12.58 15.49
C ALA A 416 -23.02 -12.05 14.99
N ALA A 417 -23.25 -12.04 13.67
CA ALA A 417 -24.54 -11.66 13.09
C ALA A 417 -25.65 -12.69 13.38
N VAL A 418 -25.29 -13.98 13.43
CA VAL A 418 -26.23 -15.08 13.70
C VAL A 418 -26.42 -15.30 15.21
N ASN A 419 -25.35 -15.29 16.00
CA ASN A 419 -25.45 -15.24 17.47
C ASN A 419 -25.69 -13.79 17.87
N THR A 420 -26.94 -13.33 17.83
CA THR A 420 -27.33 -12.10 18.54
C THR A 420 -26.87 -12.20 20.00
N ILE A 421 -25.73 -11.56 20.30
CA ILE A 421 -25.20 -11.37 21.64
C ILE A 421 -26.28 -10.62 22.44
N PRO A 422 -26.47 -10.91 23.75
CA PRO A 422 -27.36 -10.13 24.60
C PRO A 422 -27.08 -8.64 24.41
N LEU A 423 -28.13 -7.88 24.17
CA LEU A 423 -28.13 -6.48 23.74
C LEU A 423 -27.07 -5.62 24.48
N ALA A 424 -26.91 -5.85 25.78
CA ALA A 424 -25.95 -5.18 26.66
C ALA A 424 -24.47 -5.29 26.23
N ARG A 425 -24.03 -6.43 25.68
CA ARG A 425 -22.65 -6.59 25.19
C ARG A 425 -22.45 -6.00 23.79
N LEU A 426 -23.51 -5.91 22.99
CA LEU A 426 -23.46 -5.28 21.68
C LEU A 426 -23.36 -3.75 21.82
N ILE A 427 -24.09 -3.17 22.77
CA ILE A 427 -24.04 -1.74 23.11
C ILE A 427 -22.65 -1.34 23.62
N GLU A 428 -22.05 -2.12 24.52
CA GLU A 428 -20.72 -1.80 25.08
C GLU A 428 -19.59 -1.94 24.04
N ASN A 429 -19.63 -2.94 23.15
CA ASN A 429 -18.65 -3.07 22.06
C ASN A 429 -18.78 -1.94 21.03
N LEU A 430 -20.02 -1.54 20.71
CA LEU A 430 -20.27 -0.42 19.79
C LEU A 430 -19.79 0.90 20.37
N ARG A 431 -20.02 1.12 21.67
CA ARG A 431 -19.51 2.29 22.40
C ARG A 431 -17.98 2.35 22.34
N LEU A 432 -17.29 1.23 22.50
CA LEU A 432 -15.83 1.15 22.45
C LEU A 432 -15.28 1.33 21.01
N GLU A 433 -15.86 0.68 20.01
CA GLU A 433 -15.45 0.85 18.60
C GLU A 433 -15.71 2.27 18.08
N ILE A 434 -16.89 2.86 18.37
CA ILE A 434 -17.20 4.25 18.01
C ILE A 434 -16.23 5.19 18.72
N HIS A 435 -15.97 4.99 20.02
CA HIS A 435 -15.06 5.85 20.76
C HIS A 435 -13.62 5.76 20.24
N ASP A 436 -13.11 4.56 19.99
CA ASP A 436 -11.72 4.37 19.57
C ASP A 436 -11.47 4.81 18.12
N GLU A 437 -12.37 4.47 17.19
CA GLU A 437 -12.23 4.87 15.78
C GLU A 437 -12.51 6.36 15.56
N MET A 438 -13.54 6.91 16.22
CA MET A 438 -13.92 8.31 16.04
C MET A 438 -13.03 9.27 16.85
N SER A 439 -12.42 8.83 17.96
CA SER A 439 -11.48 9.67 18.71
C SER A 439 -10.25 10.08 17.90
N LEU A 440 -9.86 9.28 16.90
CA LEU A 440 -8.79 9.61 15.95
C LEU A 440 -9.25 10.67 14.93
N LEU A 441 -10.51 10.59 14.48
CA LEU A 441 -11.11 11.59 13.58
C LEU A 441 -11.41 12.92 14.30
N TRP A 442 -11.70 12.89 15.60
CA TRP A 442 -12.06 14.07 16.39
C TRP A 442 -10.85 14.85 16.93
N LYS A 443 -9.67 14.23 17.01
CA LYS A 443 -8.44 14.87 17.52
C LYS A 443 -7.69 15.73 16.47
N GLU A 444 -7.93 15.54 15.18
CA GLU A 444 -7.34 16.37 14.12
C GLU A 444 -8.33 17.40 13.55
N ASN A 445 -8.54 18.45 14.35
CA ASN A 445 -9.00 19.81 14.04
C ASN A 445 -9.82 20.09 12.74
N THR A 446 -11.12 20.33 12.95
CA THR A 446 -12.04 21.32 12.35
C THR A 446 -11.66 22.04 11.04
N GLU A 447 -11.84 21.37 9.90
CA GLU A 447 -12.66 21.98 8.85
C GLU A 447 -13.95 21.18 8.79
N GLN A 448 -15.00 21.74 9.38
CA GLN A 448 -16.35 21.19 9.36
C GLN A 448 -16.85 21.14 7.92
N THR A 449 -16.53 20.06 7.21
CA THR A 449 -17.25 19.72 6.00
C THR A 449 -18.71 19.50 6.39
N ARG A 450 -19.64 20.02 5.59
CA ARG A 450 -21.09 19.81 5.80
C ARG A 450 -21.45 18.33 5.97
N GLU A 451 -20.64 17.44 5.39
CA GLU A 451 -20.76 15.99 5.50
C GLU A 451 -20.36 15.45 6.87
N SER A 452 -19.34 16.01 7.55
CA SER A 452 -18.97 15.58 8.91
C SER A 452 -19.99 16.02 9.96
N ILE A 453 -20.60 17.20 9.78
CA ILE A 453 -21.73 17.67 10.62
C ILE A 453 -22.93 16.73 10.45
N LYS A 454 -23.34 16.46 9.21
CA LYS A 454 -24.45 15.53 8.93
C LYS A 454 -24.21 14.13 9.48
N LEU A 455 -22.96 13.65 9.37
CA LEU A 455 -22.57 12.35 9.92
C LEU A 455 -22.68 12.35 11.45
N ARG A 456 -22.23 13.42 12.11
CA ARG A 456 -22.35 13.58 13.56
C ARG A 456 -23.81 13.64 14.01
N GLU A 457 -24.64 14.44 13.36
CA GLU A 457 -26.08 14.53 13.63
C GLU A 457 -26.75 13.16 13.44
N SER A 458 -26.38 12.42 12.39
CA SER A 458 -26.92 11.07 12.15
C SER A 458 -26.50 10.07 13.24
N ILE A 459 -25.28 10.18 13.77
CA ILE A 459 -24.79 9.30 14.85
C ILE A 459 -25.44 9.66 16.19
N GLU A 460 -25.58 10.94 16.50
CA GLU A 460 -26.26 11.43 17.71
C GLU A 460 -27.75 11.00 17.70
N GLN A 461 -28.43 11.13 16.55
CA GLN A 461 -29.80 10.64 16.40
C GLN A 461 -29.92 9.13 16.58
N LEU A 462 -29.01 8.34 16.00
CA LEU A 462 -29.00 6.89 16.20
C LEU A 462 -28.69 6.49 17.65
N HIS A 463 -27.88 7.28 18.36
CA HIS A 463 -27.60 7.06 19.77
C HIS A 463 -28.84 7.33 20.64
N GLU A 464 -29.56 8.43 20.40
CA GLU A 464 -30.82 8.73 21.10
C GLU A 464 -31.87 7.64 20.83
N GLU A 465 -32.07 7.25 19.56
CA GLU A 465 -33.02 6.19 19.21
C GLU A 465 -32.69 4.83 19.86
N LEU A 466 -31.39 4.51 20.02
CA LEU A 466 -30.96 3.28 20.69
C LEU A 466 -31.15 3.34 22.21
N GLU A 467 -30.90 4.49 22.83
CA GLU A 467 -31.09 4.70 24.26
C GLU A 467 -32.57 4.64 24.64
N ASP A 468 -33.45 5.31 23.88
CA ASP A 468 -34.89 5.28 24.10
C ASP A 468 -35.43 3.84 24.03
N ARG A 469 -35.05 3.09 22.99
CA ARG A 469 -35.46 1.68 22.85
C ARG A 469 -34.87 0.76 23.92
N TYR A 470 -33.69 1.08 24.46
CA TYR A 470 -33.11 0.33 25.57
C TYR A 470 -33.88 0.57 26.87
N GLN A 471 -34.30 1.81 27.13
CA GLN A 471 -35.14 2.15 28.29
C GLN A 471 -36.53 1.52 28.17
N GLU A 472 -37.16 1.55 26.99
CA GLU A 472 -38.43 0.85 26.74
C GLU A 472 -38.32 -0.66 27.05
N SER A 473 -37.23 -1.30 26.63
CA SER A 473 -36.98 -2.72 26.93
C SER A 473 -36.84 -3.02 28.43
N LEU A 474 -36.31 -2.07 29.23
CA LEU A 474 -36.14 -2.22 30.68
C LEU A 474 -37.46 -2.04 31.43
N GLU A 475 -38.35 -1.18 30.95
CA GLU A 475 -39.67 -0.97 31.54
C GLU A 475 -40.54 -2.22 31.39
N TRP A 476 -40.45 -2.92 30.26
CA TRP A 476 -41.23 -4.14 29.99
C TRP A 476 -40.82 -5.30 30.92
N ASP A 477 -39.52 -5.47 31.18
CA ASP A 477 -39.00 -6.46 32.13
C ASP A 477 -39.48 -6.21 33.59
N SER A 478 -39.90 -4.98 33.90
CA SER A 478 -40.38 -4.60 35.23
C SER A 478 -41.89 -4.77 35.43
N GLU A 479 -42.67 -4.86 34.34
CA GLU A 479 -44.12 -5.07 34.39
C GLU A 479 -44.53 -6.55 34.40
N GLU A 480 -43.65 -7.48 33.98
CA GLU A 480 -43.87 -8.93 34.03
C GLU A 480 -43.35 -9.62 35.30
N ALA A 481 -42.60 -8.92 36.16
CA ALA A 481 -42.10 -9.41 37.46
C ALA A 481 -43.02 -9.00 38.63
#